data_AF-A0A7L8GFX9-F1
#
_entry.id   AF-A0A7L8GFX9-F1
#
_cell.length_a   1.000
_cell.length_b   1.000
_cell.length_c   1.000
_cell.angle_alpha   90.00
_cell.angle_beta   90.00
_cell.angle_gamma   90.00
#
_symmetry.space_group_name_H-M   'P 1'
#
loop_
_entity.id
_entity.type
_entity.pdbx_description
1 polymer ?
#
loop_
_entity_poly.entity_id
_entity_poly.type
_entity_poly.pdbx_seq_one_letter_code
_entity_poly.pdbx_strand_id
1 'polypeptide(L)'
;MYFMILIMLACMTKSAQFPFSAWLPAAMAAPTPVSSLVHSSTLVTAGVYLLIRYSDCIKFLNYNSILLYSCLITMLMAGLSAMYENDLKKIVALSTLSQLSLMMLSVSLGMNDMAYFHLITHATFKSLMFLCVGVLMHGYMGYQDMRFMSTKFIKSNFLSILMIYTFMTLSGMFFLSGFYSKDVIIEFIFMNNNSILILIMLYLGSMLTVMYSIRVIYMI
;
A
#
# COMPACT_ATOMS: atom_id res chain seq x y z
N MET A 1 8.04 7.00 -28.38
CA MET A 1 6.68 7.17 -27.80
C MET A 1 6.03 5.83 -27.48
N TYR A 2 5.79 4.93 -28.46
CA TYR A 2 5.17 3.62 -28.22
C TYR A 2 5.86 2.74 -27.17
N PHE A 3 7.19 2.67 -27.20
CA PHE A 3 7.97 1.93 -26.21
C PHE A 3 7.70 2.39 -24.76
N MET A 4 7.52 3.70 -24.55
CA MET A 4 7.24 4.25 -23.22
C MET A 4 5.82 3.98 -22.74
N ILE A 5 4.84 3.94 -23.66
CA ILE A 5 3.47 3.52 -23.33
C ILE A 5 3.47 2.05 -22.89
N LEU A 6 4.23 1.18 -23.58
CA LEU A 6 4.37 -0.23 -23.21
C LEU A 6 5.03 -0.39 -21.83
N ILE A 7 6.07 0.39 -21.55
CA ILE A 7 6.70 0.42 -20.22
C ILE A 7 5.68 0.85 -19.16
N MET A 8 4.93 1.93 -19.41
CA MET A 8 3.92 2.43 -18.46
C MET A 8 2.85 1.37 -18.18
N LEU A 9 2.35 0.66 -19.20
CA LEU A 9 1.43 -0.46 -19.04
C LEU A 9 2.04 -1.63 -18.26
N ALA A 10 3.30 -1.99 -18.54
CA ALA A 10 4.01 -3.02 -17.80
C ALA A 10 4.16 -2.65 -16.31
N CYS A 11 4.42 -1.38 -16.01
CA CYS A 11 4.50 -0.89 -14.65
C CYS A 11 3.13 -0.92 -13.96
N MET A 12 2.07 -0.45 -14.63
CA MET A 12 0.70 -0.48 -14.10
C MET A 12 0.22 -1.90 -13.78
N THR A 13 0.54 -2.88 -14.64
CA THR A 13 0.19 -4.28 -14.41
C THR A 13 0.95 -4.85 -13.20
N LYS A 14 2.26 -4.60 -13.10
CA LYS A 14 3.09 -5.09 -12.00
C LYS A 14 2.79 -4.43 -10.65
N SER A 15 2.47 -3.13 -10.63
CA SER A 15 2.09 -2.42 -9.40
C SER A 15 0.58 -2.49 -9.09
N ALA A 16 -0.16 -3.36 -9.78
CA ALA A 16 -1.59 -3.60 -9.60
C ALA A 16 -2.44 -2.32 -9.64
N GLN A 17 -2.10 -1.39 -10.52
CA GLN A 17 -2.89 -0.18 -10.71
C GLN A 17 -4.10 -0.45 -11.60
N PHE A 18 -5.13 0.40 -11.53
CA PHE A 18 -6.36 0.29 -12.30
C PHE A 18 -6.00 0.39 -13.78
N PRO A 19 -6.48 -0.55 -14.62
CA PRO A 19 -7.53 -1.55 -14.37
C PRO A 19 -7.06 -2.92 -13.83
N PHE A 20 -5.76 -3.14 -13.68
CA PHE A 20 -5.15 -4.44 -13.34
C PHE A 20 -5.01 -4.69 -11.84
N SER A 21 -5.92 -4.20 -10.99
CA SER A 21 -5.82 -4.31 -9.53
C SER A 21 -6.24 -5.68 -8.97
N ALA A 22 -7.07 -6.43 -9.70
CA ALA A 22 -7.76 -7.62 -9.17
C ALA A 22 -6.85 -8.80 -8.81
N TRP A 23 -5.66 -8.91 -9.42
CA TRP A 23 -4.81 -10.09 -9.22
C TRP A 23 -4.11 -10.10 -7.85
N LEU A 24 -3.87 -8.94 -7.26
CA LEU A 24 -3.12 -8.85 -6.00
C LEU A 24 -3.92 -9.42 -4.80
N PRO A 25 -5.22 -9.11 -4.63
CA PRO A 25 -6.04 -9.79 -3.62
C PRO A 25 -6.16 -11.30 -3.86
N ALA A 26 -6.26 -11.73 -5.13
CA ALA A 26 -6.33 -13.15 -5.48
C ALA A 26 -5.04 -13.92 -5.15
N ALA A 27 -3.88 -13.26 -5.20
CA ALA A 27 -2.59 -13.87 -4.87
C ALA A 27 -2.46 -14.25 -3.37
N MET A 28 -3.36 -13.80 -2.50
CA MET A 28 -3.33 -14.09 -1.05
C MET A 28 -3.74 -15.51 -0.67
N ALA A 29 -4.06 -16.35 -1.67
CA ALA A 29 -4.12 -17.80 -1.52
C ALA A 29 -2.75 -18.42 -1.18
N ALA A 30 -1.65 -17.75 -1.55
CA ALA A 30 -0.29 -18.19 -1.26
C ALA A 30 0.01 -18.24 0.26
N PRO A 31 1.02 -19.04 0.68
CA PRO A 31 1.43 -19.09 2.07
C PRO A 31 2.01 -17.75 2.53
N THR A 32 1.88 -17.46 3.83
CA THR A 32 2.23 -16.17 4.43
C THR A 32 3.68 -15.71 4.20
N PRO A 33 4.71 -16.58 4.23
CA PRO A 33 6.09 -16.17 3.95
C PRO A 33 6.30 -15.75 2.48
N VAL A 34 5.56 -16.36 1.55
CA VAL A 34 5.60 -15.97 0.13
C VAL A 34 4.94 -14.61 -0.04
N SER A 35 3.78 -14.38 0.60
CA SER A 35 3.16 -13.05 0.58
C SER A 35 4.02 -11.97 1.24
N SER A 36 4.77 -12.30 2.30
CA SER A 36 5.63 -11.35 3.00
C SER A 36 6.88 -10.93 2.23
N LEU A 37 7.29 -11.68 1.20
CA LEU A 37 8.45 -11.37 0.37
C LEU A 37 8.04 -10.94 -1.04
N VAL A 38 7.23 -11.77 -1.71
CA VAL A 38 6.90 -11.56 -3.12
C VAL A 38 5.93 -10.40 -3.26
N HIS A 39 4.84 -10.40 -2.50
CA HIS A 39 3.74 -9.47 -2.72
C HIS A 39 3.84 -8.15 -1.95
N SER A 40 4.77 -8.03 -1.01
CA SER A 40 4.97 -6.83 -0.20
C SER A 40 6.19 -6.00 -0.61
N SER A 41 7.32 -6.65 -0.92
CA SER A 41 8.63 -5.99 -0.99
C SER A 41 9.32 -6.09 -2.34
N THR A 42 9.01 -7.10 -3.17
CA THR A 42 9.77 -7.38 -4.41
C THR A 42 8.96 -7.29 -5.69
N LEU A 43 7.93 -8.12 -5.88
CA LEU A 43 7.26 -8.25 -7.18
C LEU A 43 6.43 -7.01 -7.53
N VAL A 44 5.70 -6.48 -6.55
CA VAL A 44 4.75 -5.38 -6.79
C VAL A 44 5.46 -4.01 -6.79
N THR A 45 6.53 -3.90 -6.01
CA THR A 45 7.40 -2.71 -5.95
C THR A 45 8.29 -2.59 -7.19
N ALA A 46 8.57 -3.70 -7.91
CA ALA A 46 9.35 -3.68 -9.14
C ALA A 46 8.74 -2.76 -10.22
N GLY A 47 7.41 -2.67 -10.32
CA GLY A 47 6.74 -1.76 -11.24
C GLY A 47 6.97 -0.28 -10.88
N VAL A 48 6.95 0.04 -9.59
CA VAL A 48 7.26 1.38 -9.07
C VAL A 48 8.73 1.72 -9.32
N TYR A 49 9.63 0.78 -9.03
CA TYR A 49 11.06 0.96 -9.21
C TYR A 49 11.44 1.22 -10.68
N LEU A 50 10.81 0.50 -11.61
CA LEU A 50 11.04 0.71 -13.04
C LEU A 50 10.58 2.11 -13.47
N LEU A 51 9.43 2.59 -12.98
CA LEU A 51 8.98 3.98 -13.23
C LEU A 51 9.92 5.02 -12.64
N ILE A 52 10.49 4.78 -11.44
CA ILE A 52 11.50 5.67 -10.84
C ILE A 52 12.72 5.77 -11.76
N ARG A 53 13.17 4.66 -12.37
CA ARG A 53 14.32 4.64 -13.29
C ARG A 53 14.05 5.36 -14.61
N TYR A 54 12.82 5.34 -15.11
CA TYR A 54 12.42 6.00 -16.34
C TYR A 54 11.68 7.33 -16.11
N SER A 55 11.80 7.93 -14.92
CA SER A 55 11.05 9.13 -14.53
C SER A 55 11.20 10.28 -15.49
N ASP A 56 12.41 10.50 -15.99
CA ASP A 56 12.72 11.65 -16.83
C ASP A 56 12.02 11.50 -18.18
N CYS A 57 12.02 10.29 -18.73
CA CYS A 57 11.30 9.97 -19.97
C CYS A 57 9.79 10.18 -19.84
N ILE A 58 9.20 9.88 -18.68
CA ILE A 58 7.76 10.07 -18.44
C ILE A 58 7.44 11.57 -18.38
N LYS A 59 8.29 12.36 -17.69
CA LYS A 59 8.17 13.83 -17.63
C LYS A 59 8.23 14.43 -19.04
N PHE A 60 9.15 13.99 -19.90
CA PHE A 60 9.26 14.48 -21.28
C PHE A 60 8.02 14.20 -22.14
N LEU A 61 7.31 13.10 -21.89
CA LEU A 61 6.17 12.67 -22.71
C LEU A 61 4.80 13.14 -22.18
N ASN A 62 4.75 13.89 -21.07
CA ASN A 62 3.52 14.39 -20.44
C ASN A 62 2.48 13.30 -20.09
N TYR A 63 2.89 12.05 -19.85
CA TYR A 63 1.99 10.97 -19.40
C TYR A 63 1.65 10.99 -17.91
N ASN A 64 2.15 11.99 -17.17
CA ASN A 64 1.96 12.11 -15.73
C ASN A 64 0.48 12.18 -15.31
N SER A 65 -0.37 12.84 -16.10
CA SER A 65 -1.79 13.00 -15.77
C SER A 65 -2.55 11.67 -15.74
N ILE A 66 -2.32 10.81 -16.73
CA ILE A 66 -2.96 9.49 -16.82
C ILE A 66 -2.52 8.61 -15.64
N LEU A 67 -1.22 8.62 -15.33
CA LEU A 67 -0.69 7.88 -14.19
C LEU A 67 -1.33 8.38 -12.89
N LEU A 68 -1.38 9.69 -12.69
CA LEU A 68 -1.92 10.33 -11.49
C LEU A 68 -3.38 9.94 -11.26
N TYR A 69 -4.26 10.05 -12.27
CA TYR A 69 -5.66 9.66 -12.12
C TYR A 69 -5.85 8.17 -11.88
N SER A 70 -5.09 7.31 -12.58
CA SER A 70 -5.14 5.87 -12.34
C SER A 70 -4.76 5.50 -10.89
N CYS A 71 -3.78 6.20 -10.32
CA CYS A 71 -3.33 5.99 -8.94
C CYS A 71 -4.33 6.49 -7.89
N LEU A 72 -5.02 7.60 -8.15
CA LEU A 72 -6.05 8.08 -7.22
C LEU A 72 -7.25 7.11 -7.15
N ILE A 73 -7.68 6.59 -8.31
CA ILE A 73 -8.78 5.64 -8.39
C ILE A 73 -8.43 4.35 -7.65
N THR A 74 -7.20 3.83 -7.82
CA THR A 74 -6.76 2.61 -7.13
C THR A 74 -6.65 2.79 -5.63
N MET A 75 -6.14 3.93 -5.18
CA MET A 75 -6.02 4.22 -3.76
C MET A 75 -7.38 4.18 -3.06
N LEU A 76 -8.41 4.78 -3.68
CA LEU A 76 -9.77 4.78 -3.16
C LEU A 76 -10.43 3.39 -3.23
N MET A 77 -10.31 2.71 -4.38
CA MET A 77 -10.84 1.36 -4.56
C MET A 77 -10.25 0.39 -3.51
N ALA A 78 -8.94 0.46 -3.29
CA ALA A 78 -8.23 -0.34 -2.30
C ALA A 78 -8.67 -0.01 -0.87
N GLY A 79 -8.75 1.29 -0.55
CA GLY A 79 -9.17 1.74 0.78
C GLY A 79 -10.60 1.30 1.12
N LEU A 80 -11.53 1.42 0.16
CA LEU A 80 -12.93 1.01 0.34
C LEU A 80 -13.07 -0.50 0.46
N SER A 81 -12.43 -1.27 -0.43
CA SER A 81 -12.45 -2.74 -0.34
C SER A 81 -11.82 -3.24 0.97
N ALA A 82 -10.75 -2.60 1.45
CA ALA A 82 -10.12 -2.94 2.73
C ALA A 82 -11.02 -2.68 3.94
N MET A 83 -12.07 -1.85 3.84
CA MET A 83 -13.07 -1.66 4.92
C MET A 83 -14.08 -2.78 5.03
N TYR A 84 -14.39 -3.44 3.92
CA TYR A 84 -15.43 -4.46 3.87
C TYR A 84 -14.86 -5.89 3.94
N GLU A 85 -13.59 -6.07 3.58
CA GLU A 85 -12.92 -7.36 3.69
C GLU A 85 -12.73 -7.81 5.14
N ASN A 86 -12.91 -9.10 5.40
CA ASN A 86 -12.73 -9.71 6.72
C ASN A 86 -11.50 -10.62 6.81
N ASP A 87 -10.93 -11.06 5.68
CA ASP A 87 -9.71 -11.85 5.67
C ASP A 87 -8.48 -10.96 5.96
N LEU A 88 -7.74 -11.25 7.04
CA LEU A 88 -6.58 -10.44 7.45
C LEU A 88 -5.55 -10.26 6.32
N LYS A 89 -5.20 -11.35 5.62
CA LYS A 89 -4.23 -11.30 4.52
C LYS A 89 -4.70 -10.39 3.38
N LYS A 90 -5.99 -10.43 3.04
CA LYS A 90 -6.54 -9.57 1.98
C LYS A 90 -6.54 -8.10 2.41
N ILE A 91 -6.81 -7.79 3.68
CA ILE A 91 -6.73 -6.42 4.18
C ILE A 91 -5.28 -5.89 4.11
N VAL A 92 -4.30 -6.70 4.51
CA VAL A 92 -2.88 -6.32 4.38
C VAL A 92 -2.49 -6.14 2.90
N ALA A 93 -3.00 -6.98 2.01
CA ALA A 93 -2.79 -6.89 0.57
C ALA A 93 -3.41 -5.61 -0.05
N LEU A 94 -4.67 -5.32 0.25
CA LEU A 94 -5.35 -4.11 -0.22
C LEU A 94 -4.67 -2.85 0.30
N SER A 95 -4.15 -2.90 1.54
CA SER A 95 -3.34 -1.81 2.06
C SER A 95 -1.90 -1.75 1.51
N THR A 96 -1.40 -2.78 0.80
CA THR A 96 -0.21 -2.59 -0.07
C THR A 96 -0.60 -1.87 -1.36
N LEU A 97 -1.76 -2.21 -1.94
CA LEU A 97 -2.25 -1.59 -3.17
C LEU A 97 -2.45 -0.08 -3.01
N SER A 98 -3.01 0.35 -1.87
CA SER A 98 -3.18 1.78 -1.53
C SER A 98 -1.86 2.54 -1.32
N GLN A 99 -0.83 1.89 -0.77
CA GLN A 99 0.48 2.52 -0.58
C GLN A 99 1.30 2.55 -1.88
N LEU A 100 1.18 1.50 -2.70
CA LEU A 100 1.76 1.48 -4.04
C LEU A 100 1.18 2.57 -4.94
N SER A 101 -0.13 2.82 -4.86
CA SER A 101 -0.72 3.97 -5.54
C SER A 101 -0.16 5.31 -5.06
N LEU A 102 0.10 5.45 -3.75
CA LEU A 102 0.72 6.67 -3.20
C LEU A 102 2.17 6.83 -3.69
N MET A 103 2.95 5.75 -3.75
CA MET A 103 4.31 5.78 -4.34
C MET A 103 4.27 6.16 -5.82
N MET A 104 3.39 5.54 -6.61
CA MET A 104 3.25 5.82 -8.04
C MET A 104 2.79 7.26 -8.29
N LEU A 105 1.88 7.77 -7.45
CA LEU A 105 1.45 9.15 -7.49
C LEU A 105 2.61 10.12 -7.22
N SER A 106 3.48 9.82 -6.24
CA SER A 106 4.66 10.66 -5.99
C SER A 106 5.64 10.71 -7.17
N VAL A 107 5.81 9.60 -7.90
CA VAL A 107 6.60 9.57 -9.16
C VAL A 107 5.94 10.42 -10.24
N SER A 108 4.60 10.40 -10.38
CA SER A 108 3.89 11.23 -11.37
C SER A 108 4.06 12.73 -11.15
N LEU A 109 4.25 13.15 -9.90
CA LEU A 109 4.52 14.54 -9.53
C LEU A 109 6.01 14.88 -9.56
N GLY A 110 6.85 13.91 -9.92
CA GLY A 110 8.29 14.07 -10.08
C GLY A 110 9.13 13.92 -8.81
N MET A 111 8.54 13.48 -7.70
CA MET A 111 9.21 13.23 -6.41
C MET A 111 9.83 11.84 -6.33
N ASN A 112 10.80 11.55 -7.19
CA ASN A 112 11.37 10.20 -7.29
C ASN A 112 12.09 9.74 -6.02
N ASP A 113 12.83 10.64 -5.37
CA ASP A 113 13.63 10.29 -4.19
C ASP A 113 12.73 9.96 -3.00
N MET A 114 11.64 10.70 -2.83
CA MET A 114 10.64 10.41 -1.79
C MET A 114 9.86 9.12 -2.10
N ALA A 115 9.54 8.85 -3.36
CA ALA A 115 8.95 7.59 -3.78
C ALA A 115 9.85 6.40 -3.41
N TYR A 116 11.15 6.53 -3.67
CA TYR A 116 12.14 5.50 -3.36
C TYR A 116 12.31 5.30 -1.85
N PHE A 117 12.38 6.40 -1.09
CA PHE A 117 12.43 6.34 0.37
C PHE A 117 11.19 5.64 0.95
N HIS A 118 9.99 5.99 0.48
CA HIS A 118 8.76 5.34 0.91
C HIS A 118 8.72 3.85 0.52
N LEU A 119 9.27 3.48 -0.64
CA LEU A 119 9.34 2.07 -1.07
C LEU A 119 10.15 1.23 -0.08
N ILE A 120 11.29 1.76 0.39
CA ILE A 120 12.14 1.06 1.38
C ILE A 120 11.43 0.94 2.73
N THR A 121 10.84 2.03 3.24
CA THR A 121 10.12 1.98 4.52
C THR A 121 8.92 1.05 4.41
N HIS A 122 8.15 1.11 3.32
CA HIS A 122 7.04 0.22 3.02
C HIS A 122 7.42 -1.26 3.03
N ALA A 123 8.52 -1.63 2.35
CA ALA A 123 8.99 -3.01 2.30
C ALA A 123 9.28 -3.57 3.71
N THR A 124 9.87 -2.76 4.58
CA THR A 124 10.25 -3.19 5.94
C THR A 124 9.03 -3.36 6.85
N PHE A 125 8.11 -2.39 6.94
CA PHE A 125 6.95 -2.56 7.82
C PHE A 125 5.91 -3.53 7.26
N LYS A 126 5.76 -3.66 5.93
CA LYS A 126 4.81 -4.63 5.36
C LYS A 126 5.28 -6.07 5.50
N SER A 127 6.58 -6.35 5.36
CA SER A 127 7.09 -7.69 5.62
C SER A 127 6.84 -8.08 7.08
N LEU A 128 7.04 -7.16 8.03
CA LEU A 128 6.70 -7.36 9.44
C LEU A 128 5.19 -7.64 9.64
N MET A 129 4.29 -6.89 9.00
CA MET A 129 2.84 -7.15 9.07
C MET A 129 2.48 -8.56 8.60
N PHE A 130 2.95 -8.97 7.42
CA PHE A 130 2.61 -10.29 6.87
C PHE A 130 3.15 -11.43 7.73
N LEU A 131 4.34 -11.27 8.32
CA LEU A 131 4.90 -12.25 9.27
C LEU A 131 4.04 -12.34 10.54
N CYS A 132 3.63 -11.21 11.10
CA CYS A 132 2.79 -11.20 12.30
C CYS A 132 1.40 -11.81 12.02
N VAL A 133 0.78 -11.51 10.87
CA VAL A 133 -0.44 -12.19 10.41
C VAL A 133 -0.20 -13.68 10.23
N GLY A 134 0.96 -14.10 9.72
CA GLY A 134 1.33 -15.50 9.59
C GLY A 134 1.42 -16.24 10.92
N VAL A 135 2.02 -15.62 11.94
CA VAL A 135 2.08 -16.18 13.29
C VAL A 135 0.68 -16.26 13.91
N LEU A 136 -0.15 -15.22 13.74
CA LEU A 136 -1.56 -15.24 14.17
C LEU A 136 -2.32 -16.40 13.53
N MET A 137 -2.27 -16.51 12.20
CA MET A 137 -2.95 -17.59 11.47
C MET A 137 -2.49 -18.98 11.91
N HIS A 138 -1.18 -19.17 12.14
CA HIS A 138 -0.67 -20.44 12.62
C HIS A 138 -1.20 -20.77 14.03
N GLY A 139 -1.32 -19.77 14.91
CA GLY A 139 -1.93 -19.92 16.23
C GLY A 139 -3.43 -20.30 16.19
N TYR A 140 -4.15 -19.87 15.15
CA TYR A 140 -5.56 -20.21 14.93
C TYR A 140 -5.75 -21.34 13.90
N MET A 141 -4.84 -22.31 13.79
CA MET A 141 -5.02 -23.50 12.93
C MET A 141 -5.37 -23.16 11.46
N GLY A 142 -4.90 -22.03 10.94
CA GLY A 142 -5.13 -21.62 9.56
C GLY A 142 -6.41 -20.81 9.29
N TYR A 143 -7.23 -20.51 10.29
CA TYR A 143 -8.32 -19.53 10.13
C TYR A 143 -7.74 -18.16 9.74
N GLN A 144 -8.45 -17.40 8.89
CA GLN A 144 -8.01 -16.10 8.33
C GLN A 144 -8.95 -14.93 8.64
N ASP A 145 -10.17 -15.27 9.03
CA ASP A 145 -11.29 -14.35 9.13
C ASP A 145 -11.25 -13.64 10.51
N MET A 146 -11.11 -12.32 10.50
CA MET A 146 -10.87 -11.51 11.72
C MET A 146 -11.91 -11.72 12.80
N ARG A 147 -13.16 -12.00 12.41
CA ARG A 147 -14.29 -12.15 13.33
C ARG A 147 -14.13 -13.30 14.32
N PHE A 148 -13.37 -14.33 13.93
CA PHE A 148 -13.10 -15.49 14.79
C PHE A 148 -11.76 -15.36 15.54
N MET A 149 -10.95 -14.35 15.21
CA MET A 149 -9.67 -14.08 15.84
C MET A 149 -9.83 -13.07 16.97
N SER A 150 -10.43 -13.50 18.08
CA SER A 150 -10.50 -12.64 19.28
C SER A 150 -9.21 -12.69 20.10
N THR A 151 -8.77 -11.55 20.63
CA THR A 151 -7.66 -11.33 21.58
C THR A 151 -7.38 -12.45 22.61
N LYS A 152 -8.38 -13.25 22.99
CA LYS A 152 -8.27 -14.35 23.96
C LYS A 152 -7.26 -15.44 23.59
N PHE A 153 -6.90 -15.58 22.31
CA PHE A 153 -5.90 -16.55 21.84
C PHE A 153 -4.55 -15.95 21.44
N ILE A 154 -4.35 -14.63 21.60
CA ILE A 154 -3.00 -14.04 21.53
C ILE A 154 -2.30 -14.38 22.84
N LYS A 155 -1.79 -15.61 22.97
CA LYS A 155 -1.00 -16.06 24.14
C LYS A 155 0.31 -15.28 24.33
N SER A 156 0.67 -14.38 23.41
CA SER A 156 1.87 -13.56 23.50
C SER A 156 1.55 -12.08 23.33
N ASN A 157 1.56 -11.32 24.43
CA ASN A 157 1.46 -9.84 24.45
C ASN A 157 2.44 -9.16 23.46
N PHE A 158 3.55 -9.83 23.13
CA PHE A 158 4.51 -9.32 22.15
C PHE A 158 3.94 -9.21 20.73
N LEU A 159 3.16 -10.20 20.29
CA LEU A 159 2.61 -10.23 18.93
C LEU A 159 1.54 -9.15 18.72
N SER A 160 0.69 -8.91 19.73
CA SER A 160 -0.29 -7.83 19.68
C SER A 160 0.39 -6.45 19.64
N ILE A 161 1.45 -6.24 20.43
CA ILE A 161 2.23 -5.00 20.39
C ILE A 161 2.84 -4.79 19.00
N LEU A 162 3.44 -5.82 18.39
CA LEU A 162 4.01 -5.72 17.04
C LEU A 162 2.93 -5.43 15.98
N MET A 163 1.77 -6.09 16.07
CA MET A 163 0.66 -5.83 15.16
C MET A 163 0.15 -4.39 15.28
N ILE A 164 -0.06 -3.89 16.50
CA ILE A 164 -0.45 -2.49 16.73
C ILE A 164 0.62 -1.55 16.18
N TYR A 165 1.90 -1.80 16.47
CA TYR A 165 3.02 -1.00 15.96
C TYR A 165 2.97 -0.90 14.43
N THR A 166 2.86 -2.03 13.74
CA THR A 166 2.84 -2.04 12.27
C THR A 166 1.65 -1.27 11.70
N PHE A 167 0.43 -1.46 12.22
CA PHE A 167 -0.73 -0.71 11.74
C PHE A 167 -0.64 0.79 12.05
N MET A 168 -0.02 1.17 13.16
CA MET A 168 0.29 2.58 13.45
C MET A 168 1.36 3.16 12.51
N THR A 169 2.36 2.35 12.09
CA THR A 169 3.31 2.79 11.05
C THR A 169 2.62 3.02 9.70
N LEU A 170 1.60 2.22 9.37
CA LEU A 170 0.85 2.34 8.11
C LEU A 170 -0.06 3.57 8.05
N SER A 171 -0.72 3.87 9.17
CA SER A 171 -1.58 5.05 9.28
C SER A 171 -0.76 6.34 9.19
N GLY A 172 0.51 6.31 9.63
CA GLY A 172 1.43 7.44 9.58
C GLY A 172 1.51 8.20 10.89
N MET A 173 1.38 7.53 12.04
CA MET A 173 1.51 8.18 13.35
C MET A 173 2.87 8.86 13.54
N PHE A 174 2.88 9.96 14.29
CA PHE A 174 4.08 10.77 14.57
C PHE A 174 5.28 9.92 15.05
N PHE A 175 6.47 10.28 14.56
CA PHE A 175 7.76 9.64 14.85
C PHE A 175 7.95 8.19 14.37
N LEU A 176 6.96 7.59 13.70
CA LEU A 176 7.13 6.29 13.06
C LEU A 176 7.68 6.43 11.63
N SER A 177 8.28 5.36 11.10
CA SER A 177 8.90 5.37 9.76
C SER A 177 7.94 5.77 8.62
N GLY A 178 6.64 5.46 8.76
CA GLY A 178 5.61 5.85 7.81
C GLY A 178 5.42 7.36 7.73
N PHE A 179 5.49 8.08 8.86
CA PHE A 179 5.30 9.53 8.93
C PHE A 179 6.33 10.27 8.06
N TYR A 180 7.62 9.95 8.22
CA TYR A 180 8.72 10.63 7.51
C TYR A 180 8.64 10.55 5.99
N SER A 181 7.90 9.58 5.44
CA SER A 181 7.74 9.42 4.00
C SER A 181 6.36 9.88 3.54
N LYS A 182 5.30 9.36 4.15
CA LYS A 182 3.93 9.58 3.73
C LYS A 182 3.50 11.04 3.91
N ASP A 183 3.83 11.67 5.03
CA ASP A 183 3.38 13.03 5.31
C ASP A 183 4.08 14.05 4.40
N VAL A 184 5.38 13.87 4.14
CA VAL A 184 6.13 14.72 3.20
C VAL A 184 5.57 14.62 1.78
N ILE A 185 5.18 13.41 1.35
CA ILE A 185 4.53 13.22 0.04
C ILE A 185 3.19 13.98 0.00
N ILE A 186 2.37 13.83 1.04
CA ILE A 186 1.05 14.48 1.12
C ILE A 186 1.20 16.01 1.17
N GLU A 187 2.13 16.53 1.96
CA GLU A 187 2.41 17.97 2.08
C GLU A 187 2.80 18.58 0.73
N PHE A 188 3.70 17.94 -0.03
CA PHE A 188 4.10 18.43 -1.34
C PHE A 188 2.92 18.48 -2.33
N ILE A 189 1.99 17.53 -2.23
CA ILE A 189 0.80 17.50 -3.08
C ILE A 189 -0.13 18.68 -2.77
N PHE A 190 -0.23 19.07 -1.50
CA PHE A 190 -0.98 20.24 -1.05
C PHE A 190 -0.32 21.55 -1.44
N MET A 191 1.01 21.64 -1.37
CA MET A 191 1.75 22.85 -1.75
C MET A 191 1.73 23.09 -3.25
N ASN A 192 1.63 22.03 -4.06
CA ASN A 192 1.47 22.17 -5.50
C ASN A 192 0.06 22.63 -5.86
N ASN A 193 -0.04 23.49 -6.89
CA ASN A 193 -1.29 23.95 -7.50
C ASN A 193 -2.00 22.84 -8.29
N ASN A 194 -2.33 21.74 -7.63
CA ASN A 194 -3.09 20.63 -8.18
C ASN A 194 -4.60 20.94 -8.16
N SER A 195 -5.36 20.25 -9.02
CA SER A 195 -6.82 20.40 -9.02
C SER A 195 -7.44 19.99 -7.67
N ILE A 196 -8.52 20.67 -7.28
CA ILE A 196 -9.23 20.39 -6.02
C ILE A 196 -9.67 18.92 -5.92
N LEU A 197 -10.01 18.29 -7.06
CA LEU A 197 -10.40 16.89 -7.13
C LEU A 197 -9.28 15.95 -6.66
N ILE A 198 -8.03 16.22 -7.07
CA ILE A 198 -6.87 15.40 -6.70
C ILE A 198 -6.68 15.45 -5.18
N LEU A 199 -6.79 16.64 -4.59
CA LEU A 199 -6.67 16.84 -3.14
C LEU A 199 -7.76 16.09 -2.37
N ILE A 200 -9.02 16.18 -2.81
CA ILE A 200 -10.14 15.49 -2.17
C ILE A 200 -9.96 13.97 -2.23
N MET A 201 -9.65 13.42 -3.41
CA MET A 201 -9.45 11.98 -3.57
C MET A 201 -8.26 11.49 -2.74
N LEU A 202 -7.19 12.28 -2.65
CA LEU A 202 -6.03 11.95 -1.86
C LEU A 202 -6.32 11.91 -0.37
N TYR A 203 -7.00 12.93 0.14
CA TYR A 203 -7.41 13.02 1.54
C TYR A 203 -8.37 11.90 1.93
N LEU A 204 -9.36 11.59 1.08
CA LEU A 204 -10.26 10.46 1.32
C LEU A 204 -9.50 9.13 1.34
N GLY A 205 -8.57 8.92 0.41
CA GLY A 205 -7.75 7.72 0.37
C GLY A 205 -6.87 7.57 1.62
N SER A 206 -6.22 8.64 2.07
CA SER A 206 -5.40 8.60 3.30
C SER A 206 -6.27 8.38 4.54
N MET A 207 -7.46 8.98 4.63
CA MET A 207 -8.41 8.73 5.73
C MET A 207 -8.90 7.28 5.77
N LEU A 208 -9.16 6.66 4.63
CA LEU A 208 -9.48 5.23 4.57
C LEU A 208 -8.33 4.39 5.15
N THR A 209 -7.06 4.78 4.94
CA THR A 209 -5.93 4.06 5.54
C THR A 209 -5.94 4.05 7.06
N VAL A 210 -6.31 5.17 7.66
CA VAL A 210 -6.47 5.29 9.11
C VAL A 210 -7.64 4.45 9.58
N MET A 211 -8.80 4.59 8.93
CA MET A 211 -10.04 3.94 9.35
C MET A 211 -9.94 2.40 9.34
N TYR A 212 -9.34 1.76 8.31
CA TYR A 212 -9.25 0.30 8.30
C TYR A 212 -8.14 -0.18 9.24
N SER A 213 -7.10 0.63 9.49
CA SER A 213 -6.06 0.28 10.46
C SER A 213 -6.63 0.24 11.88
N ILE A 214 -7.46 1.22 12.25
CA ILE A 214 -8.17 1.25 13.54
C ILE A 214 -9.14 0.07 13.64
N ARG A 215 -9.89 -0.24 12.57
CA ARG A 215 -10.80 -1.39 12.53
C ARG A 215 -10.07 -2.70 12.83
N VAL A 216 -8.91 -2.92 12.22
CA VAL A 216 -8.13 -4.14 12.45
C VAL A 216 -7.56 -4.17 13.87
N ILE A 217 -7.02 -3.05 14.38
CA ILE A 217 -6.53 -2.95 15.75
C ILE A 217 -7.63 -3.22 16.78
N TYR A 218 -8.86 -2.77 16.52
CA TYR A 218 -9.99 -2.99 17.43
C TYR A 218 -10.46 -4.46 17.46
N MET A 219 -10.39 -5.14 16.32
CA MET A 219 -10.85 -6.53 16.20
C MET A 219 -9.82 -7.55 16.71
N ILE A 220 -8.53 -7.26 16.55
CA ILE A 220 -7.42 -8.13 16.98
C ILE A 220 -7.18 -8.03 18.47
#